data_AF-A0AAV7KK02-F1
#
_entry.id   AF-A0AAV7KK02-F1
#
_cell.length_a   1.000
_cell.length_b   1.000
_cell.length_c   1.000
_cell.angle_alpha   90.00
_cell.angle_beta   90.00
_cell.angle_gamma   90.00
#
_symmetry.space_group_name_H-M   'P 1'
#
loop_
_entity.id
_entity.type
_entity.pdbx_description
1 polymer ?
#
loop_
_entity_poly.entity_id
_entity_poly.type
_entity_poly.pdbx_seq_one_letter_code
_entity_poly.pdbx_strand_id
1 'polypeptide(L)'
;MDHQAYPSTALISHEDTELLEDMICRRTRKELWDDPVRREKPQEKRYKYSVPKQIETQKSQLGLAEVYEQEFMKKTDPGSTALRTEEQVIEDEIKNMMKEVFTKLDALSNFRYTPKPFKYEPIVITNVPAIRVEEVLPSVSSASTRLAPEEISTPSSQVISHIERTSEDKRKYRRHKKHAMSRKMVLRAQKLVNKTNPGLGNSYSKRKLIQVLSDAKHMQGQREQLIHDESYEER
;
A
#
# COMPACT_ATOMS: atom_id res chain seq x y z
N MET A 1 58.85 -21.17 -21.79
CA MET A 1 57.45 -21.47 -22.18
C MET A 1 56.62 -20.97 -21.02
N ASP A 2 56.36 -19.67 -21.02
CA ASP A 2 55.75 -19.00 -19.89
C ASP A 2 54.25 -19.26 -19.95
N HIS A 3 53.73 -19.92 -18.92
CA HIS A 3 52.30 -20.22 -18.83
C HIS A 3 51.54 -18.93 -18.53
N GLN A 4 51.04 -18.29 -19.59
CA GLN A 4 50.40 -16.97 -19.52
C GLN A 4 48.94 -17.01 -19.04
N ALA A 5 48.40 -18.20 -18.77
CA ALA A 5 47.03 -18.41 -18.30
C ALA A 5 46.98 -19.47 -17.19
N TYR A 6 46.18 -19.20 -16.17
CA TYR A 6 45.87 -20.17 -15.13
C TYR A 6 45.14 -21.38 -15.74
N PRO A 7 45.43 -22.62 -15.31
CA PRO A 7 44.77 -23.82 -15.81
C PRO A 7 43.25 -23.71 -15.60
N SER A 8 42.48 -24.00 -16.66
CA SER A 8 41.05 -23.69 -16.74
C SER A 8 40.16 -24.41 -15.73
N THR A 9 40.65 -25.47 -15.08
CA THR A 9 39.89 -26.24 -14.08
C THR A 9 40.82 -26.70 -12.99
N ALA A 10 40.62 -26.19 -11.77
CA ALA A 10 41.26 -26.75 -10.59
C ALA A 10 40.68 -28.14 -10.31
N LEU A 11 41.54 -29.10 -9.96
CA LEU A 11 41.12 -30.42 -9.48
C LEU A 11 40.49 -30.23 -8.10
N ILE A 12 39.22 -30.58 -7.94
CA ILE A 12 38.49 -30.41 -6.67
C ILE A 12 38.94 -31.50 -5.69
N SER A 13 39.61 -31.11 -4.62
CA SER A 13 39.99 -32.01 -3.52
C SER A 13 38.85 -32.14 -2.50
N HIS A 14 38.90 -33.18 -1.65
CA HIS A 14 37.95 -33.35 -0.55
C HIS A 14 38.03 -32.18 0.46
N GLU A 15 39.24 -31.71 0.76
CA GLU A 15 39.47 -30.58 1.67
C GLU A 15 38.79 -29.29 1.16
N ASP A 16 38.77 -29.06 -0.16
CA ASP A 16 38.08 -27.94 -0.78
C ASP A 16 36.55 -28.04 -0.60
N THR A 17 36.02 -29.27 -0.67
CA THR A 17 34.58 -29.51 -0.45
C THR A 17 34.18 -29.26 1.00
N GLU A 18 34.99 -29.67 1.97
CA GLU A 18 34.75 -29.40 3.40
C GLU A 18 34.75 -27.89 3.70
N LEU A 19 35.73 -27.16 3.16
CA LEU A 19 35.81 -25.70 3.26
C LEU A 19 34.57 -24.99 2.66
N LEU A 20 34.09 -25.48 1.53
CA LEU A 20 32.89 -24.97 0.87
C LEU A 20 31.64 -25.24 1.72
N GLU A 21 31.48 -26.45 2.24
CA GLU A 21 30.34 -26.83 3.09
C GLU A 21 30.30 -26.02 4.40
N ASP A 22 31.46 -25.81 5.03
CA ASP A 22 31.58 -24.97 6.22
C ASP A 22 31.21 -23.51 5.93
N MET A 23 31.60 -23.00 4.77
CA MET A 23 31.25 -21.65 4.32
C MET A 23 29.74 -21.53 4.08
N ILE A 24 29.13 -22.50 3.40
CA ILE A 24 27.68 -22.56 3.17
C ILE A 24 26.94 -22.61 4.52
N CYS A 25 27.31 -23.53 5.41
CA CYS A 25 26.72 -23.67 6.75
C CYS A 25 26.79 -22.36 7.55
N ARG A 26 27.93 -21.68 7.51
CA ARG A 26 28.13 -20.38 8.18
C ARG A 26 27.22 -19.30 7.60
N ARG A 27 27.05 -19.26 6.28
CA ARG A 27 26.17 -18.27 5.60
C ARG A 27 24.70 -18.55 5.86
N THR A 28 24.27 -19.80 5.82
CA THR A 28 22.90 -20.20 6.14
C THR A 28 22.56 -19.87 7.60
N ARG A 29 23.48 -20.16 8.53
CA ARG A 29 23.31 -19.81 9.95
C ARG A 29 23.20 -18.30 10.17
N LYS A 30 23.95 -17.51 9.38
CA LYS A 30 23.91 -16.03 9.40
C LYS A 30 22.78 -15.44 8.53
N GLU A 31 22.02 -16.27 7.80
CA GLU A 31 20.98 -15.87 6.84
C GLU A 31 21.49 -14.81 5.84
N LEU A 32 22.73 -14.95 5.35
CA LEU A 32 23.35 -14.04 4.40
C LEU A 32 23.15 -14.55 2.97
N TRP A 33 22.05 -14.13 2.36
CA TRP A 33 21.63 -14.51 1.00
C TRP A 33 21.93 -13.39 0.01
N ASP A 34 22.56 -13.74 -1.11
CA ASP A 34 22.86 -12.81 -2.20
C ASP A 34 21.77 -12.83 -3.30
N ASP A 35 20.59 -13.38 -2.99
CA ASP A 35 19.47 -13.50 -3.92
C ASP A 35 18.92 -12.11 -4.30
N PRO A 36 18.56 -11.88 -5.58
CA PRO A 36 17.99 -10.61 -6.00
C PRO A 36 16.66 -10.36 -5.30
N VAL A 37 16.58 -9.25 -4.57
CA VAL A 37 15.33 -8.83 -3.93
C VAL A 37 14.32 -8.43 -5.00
N ARG A 38 13.08 -8.95 -4.90
CA ARG A 38 11.98 -8.53 -5.77
C ARG A 38 11.81 -7.02 -5.67
N ARG A 39 12.02 -6.32 -6.80
CA ARG A 39 11.72 -4.89 -6.90
C ARG A 39 10.23 -4.70 -6.68
N GLU A 40 9.87 -3.97 -5.63
CA GLU A 40 8.48 -3.56 -5.46
C GLU A 40 8.12 -2.67 -6.64
N LYS A 41 7.00 -2.99 -7.34
CA LYS A 41 6.43 -2.04 -8.28
C LYS A 41 6.15 -0.75 -7.51
N PRO A 42 6.36 0.45 -8.10
CA PRO A 42 6.00 1.71 -7.46
C PRO A 42 4.62 1.56 -6.84
N GLN A 43 4.54 1.61 -5.51
CA GLN A 43 3.29 1.29 -4.85
C GLN A 43 2.26 2.33 -5.26
N GLU A 44 1.11 1.85 -5.73
CA GLU A 44 -0.09 2.67 -5.91
C GLU A 44 -0.25 3.52 -4.66
N LYS A 45 -0.24 4.85 -4.82
CA LYS A 45 -0.58 5.75 -3.72
C LYS A 45 -2.02 5.41 -3.34
N ARG A 46 -2.19 4.54 -2.35
CA ARG A 46 -3.50 4.28 -1.74
C ARG A 46 -4.01 5.65 -1.31
N TYR A 47 -5.03 6.15 -2.00
CA TYR A 47 -5.71 7.37 -1.60
C TYR A 47 -6.15 7.17 -0.16
N LYS A 48 -5.41 7.80 0.77
CA LYS A 48 -5.83 7.85 2.16
C LYS A 48 -6.97 8.85 2.17
N TYR A 49 -8.16 8.39 2.54
CA TYR A 49 -9.36 9.24 2.64
C TYR A 49 -9.15 10.48 3.52
N SER A 50 -8.14 10.46 4.39
CA SER A 50 -7.65 11.64 5.10
C SER A 50 -6.13 11.70 4.95
N VAL A 51 -5.66 12.59 4.07
CA VAL A 51 -4.29 13.10 4.15
C VAL A 51 -4.31 14.13 5.29
N PRO A 52 -3.47 14.01 6.33
CA PRO A 52 -3.40 15.03 7.37
C PRO A 52 -3.06 16.36 6.68
N LYS A 53 -4.01 17.30 6.71
CA LYS A 53 -3.79 18.65 6.19
C LYS A 53 -2.69 19.27 7.04
N GLN A 54 -1.66 19.82 6.40
CA GLN A 54 -0.67 20.62 7.11
C GLN A 54 -1.40 21.83 7.72
N ILE A 55 -1.38 21.95 9.03
CA ILE A 55 -2.01 23.06 9.75
C ILE A 55 -1.04 24.23 9.68
N GLU A 56 -1.49 25.35 9.12
CA GLU A 56 -0.75 26.60 9.18
C GLU A 56 -0.77 27.12 10.61
N THR A 57 0.40 27.40 11.19
CA THR A 57 0.54 27.93 12.56
C THR A 57 0.37 29.46 12.62
N GLN A 58 0.20 30.10 11.46
CA GLN A 58 -0.04 31.54 11.37
C GLN A 58 -1.50 31.87 11.70
N LYS A 59 -1.75 33.09 12.17
CA LYS A 59 -3.12 33.56 12.42
C LYS A 59 -3.88 33.63 11.10
N SER A 60 -5.14 33.18 11.11
CA SER A 60 -6.03 33.28 9.96
C SER A 60 -6.22 34.74 9.56
N GLN A 61 -6.09 35.03 8.27
CA GLN A 61 -6.41 36.34 7.70
C GLN A 61 -7.93 36.54 7.56
N LEU A 62 -8.69 35.45 7.49
CA LEU A 62 -10.14 35.45 7.33
C LEU A 62 -10.85 35.36 8.69
N GLY A 63 -11.98 36.05 8.82
CA GLY A 63 -12.84 36.00 10.00
C GLY A 63 -13.67 34.72 10.10
N LEU A 64 -14.19 34.41 11.30
CA LEU A 64 -14.99 33.20 11.53
C LEU A 64 -16.23 33.12 10.62
N ALA A 65 -16.94 34.24 10.44
CA ALA A 65 -18.13 34.30 9.60
C ALA A 65 -17.84 33.96 8.13
N GLU A 66 -16.73 34.48 7.60
CA GLU A 66 -16.28 34.23 6.23
C GLU A 66 -15.84 32.78 6.02
N VAL A 67 -15.17 32.17 7.01
CA VAL A 67 -14.84 30.74 6.98
C VAL A 67 -16.11 29.90 6.89
N TYR A 68 -17.15 30.22 7.67
CA TYR A 68 -18.43 29.50 7.62
C TYR A 68 -19.15 29.67 6.27
N GLU A 69 -19.13 30.88 5.69
CA GLU A 69 -19.69 31.14 4.36
C GLU A 69 -18.99 30.28 3.30
N GLN A 70 -17.66 30.29 3.28
CA GLN A 70 -16.87 29.48 2.36
C GLN A 70 -17.10 27.97 2.56
N GLU A 71 -17.26 27.51 3.81
CA GLU A 71 -17.62 26.12 4.09
C GLU A 71 -19.03 25.74 3.64
N PHE A 72 -19.99 26.65 3.75
CA PHE A 72 -21.33 26.44 3.25
C PHE A 72 -21.32 26.34 1.72
N MET A 73 -20.64 27.26 1.04
CA MET A 73 -20.48 27.21 -0.42
C MET A 73 -19.76 25.95 -0.88
N LYS A 74 -18.74 25.47 -0.13
CA LYS A 74 -18.06 24.18 -0.38
C LYS A 74 -19.02 22.99 -0.36
N LYS A 75 -19.97 22.99 0.58
CA LYS A 75 -20.93 21.89 0.76
C LYS A 75 -22.01 21.92 -0.31
N THR A 76 -22.45 23.12 -0.70
CA THR A 76 -23.50 23.31 -1.70
C THR A 76 -22.99 23.09 -3.12
N ASP A 77 -21.79 23.59 -3.45
CA ASP A 77 -21.16 23.45 -4.77
C ASP A 77 -19.72 22.91 -4.67
N PRO A 78 -19.54 21.58 -4.59
CA PRO A 78 -18.21 20.97 -4.51
C PRO A 78 -17.36 21.15 -5.78
N GLY A 79 -17.93 21.65 -6.88
CA GLY A 79 -17.26 21.93 -8.14
C GLY A 79 -16.77 23.38 -8.32
N SER A 80 -17.04 24.27 -7.35
CA SER A 80 -16.67 25.69 -7.48
C SER A 80 -15.14 25.88 -7.48
N THR A 81 -14.64 26.55 -8.52
CA THR A 81 -13.21 26.87 -8.72
C THR A 81 -12.68 27.89 -7.70
N ALA A 82 -13.56 28.54 -6.94
CA ALA A 82 -13.22 29.59 -5.97
C ALA A 82 -12.42 29.08 -4.74
N LEU A 83 -12.20 27.78 -4.65
CA LEU A 83 -11.68 27.11 -3.45
C LEU A 83 -10.36 26.38 -3.69
N ARG A 84 -9.80 26.53 -4.89
CA ARG A 84 -8.50 25.97 -5.26
C ARG A 84 -7.42 26.88 -4.71
N THR A 85 -6.44 26.30 -4.03
CA THR A 85 -5.22 27.04 -3.67
C THR A 85 -4.52 27.47 -4.95
N GLU A 86 -3.85 28.62 -4.94
CA GLU A 86 -3.06 29.13 -6.08
C GLU A 86 -2.11 28.04 -6.64
N GLU A 87 -1.49 27.26 -5.75
CA GLU A 87 -0.64 26.11 -6.12
C GLU A 87 -1.39 25.06 -6.96
N GLN A 88 -2.63 24.75 -6.63
CA GLN A 88 -3.44 23.77 -7.37
C GLN A 88 -3.82 24.28 -8.76
N VAL A 89 -4.09 25.58 -8.89
CA VAL A 89 -4.39 26.21 -10.17
C VAL A 89 -3.16 26.12 -11.09
N ILE A 90 -1.98 26.47 -10.58
CA ILE A 90 -0.71 26.38 -11.31
C ILE A 90 -0.41 24.93 -11.71
N GLU A 91 -0.56 23.98 -10.79
CA GLU A 91 -0.35 22.56 -11.10
C GLU A 91 -1.24 22.07 -12.24
N ASP A 92 -2.49 22.52 -12.30
CA ASP A 92 -3.43 22.09 -13.32
C ASP A 92 -3.20 22.77 -14.66
N GLU A 93 -2.77 24.02 -14.65
CA GLU A 93 -2.29 24.71 -15.85
C GLU A 93 -1.09 23.96 -16.46
N ILE A 94 -0.08 23.61 -15.64
CA ILE A 94 1.08 22.83 -16.08
C ILE A 94 0.64 21.47 -16.63
N LYS A 95 -0.30 20.77 -15.97
CA LYS A 95 -0.84 19.49 -16.47
C LYS A 95 -1.53 19.65 -17.83
N ASN A 96 -2.26 20.75 -18.03
CA ASN A 96 -2.93 21.02 -19.29
C ASN A 96 -1.94 21.34 -20.41
N MET A 97 -0.96 22.22 -20.16
CA MET A 97 0.12 22.51 -21.10
C MET A 97 0.91 21.24 -21.47
N MET A 98 1.22 20.39 -20.48
CA MET A 98 1.92 19.13 -20.70
C MET A 98 1.11 18.17 -21.57
N LYS A 99 -0.22 18.08 -21.35
CA LYS A 99 -1.11 17.29 -22.21
C LYS A 99 -1.09 17.80 -23.64
N GLU A 100 -1.20 19.11 -23.84
CA GLU A 100 -1.20 19.73 -25.16
C GLU A 100 0.13 19.53 -25.91
N VAL A 101 1.26 19.70 -25.24
CA VAL A 101 2.58 19.47 -25.85
C VAL A 101 2.73 17.99 -26.26
N PHE A 102 2.35 17.05 -25.39
CA PHE A 102 2.45 15.64 -25.72
C PHE A 102 1.49 15.21 -26.82
N THR A 103 0.26 15.72 -26.88
CA THR A 103 -0.64 15.39 -28.00
C THR A 103 -0.09 15.87 -29.34
N LYS A 104 0.57 17.05 -29.36
CA LYS A 104 1.25 17.57 -30.55
C LYS A 104 2.47 16.71 -30.95
N LEU A 105 3.30 16.31 -29.98
CA LEU A 105 4.46 15.44 -30.23
C LEU A 105 4.07 14.02 -30.66
N ASP A 106 3.03 13.46 -30.04
CA ASP A 106 2.48 12.14 -30.38
C ASP A 106 1.95 12.16 -31.84
N ALA A 107 1.27 13.24 -32.25
CA ALA A 107 0.83 13.43 -33.64
C ALA A 107 2.00 13.62 -34.62
N LEU A 108 3.00 14.43 -34.25
CA LEU A 108 4.19 14.66 -35.09
C LEU A 108 5.01 13.38 -35.33
N SER A 109 5.05 12.49 -34.32
CA SER A 109 5.73 11.19 -34.40
C SER A 109 4.89 10.09 -35.05
N ASN A 110 3.74 10.42 -35.67
CA ASN A 110 2.79 9.47 -36.26
C ASN A 110 2.39 8.36 -35.27
N PHE A 111 2.21 8.74 -34.00
CA PHE A 111 1.85 7.85 -32.89
C PHE A 111 2.82 6.66 -32.69
N ARG A 112 4.10 6.80 -33.07
CA ARG A 112 5.16 5.80 -32.85
C ARG A 112 5.95 6.10 -31.57
N TYR A 113 5.29 6.06 -30.42
CA TYR A 113 5.91 6.37 -29.11
C TYR A 113 5.65 5.26 -28.09
N THR A 114 6.41 5.28 -26.99
CA THR A 114 6.18 4.39 -25.85
C THR A 114 4.93 4.84 -25.10
N PRO A 115 3.91 3.98 -24.91
CA PRO A 115 2.67 4.37 -24.24
C PRO A 115 2.94 4.92 -22.84
N LYS A 116 2.10 5.86 -22.41
CA LYS A 116 2.23 6.51 -21.09
C LYS A 116 2.20 5.44 -20.00
N PRO A 117 3.04 5.55 -18.95
CA PRO A 117 3.05 4.57 -17.87
C PRO A 117 1.68 4.54 -17.18
N PHE A 118 1.25 3.34 -16.76
CA PHE A 118 -0.01 3.16 -16.08
C PHE A 118 -0.08 4.01 -14.81
N LYS A 119 -1.13 4.83 -14.72
CA LYS A 119 -1.51 5.58 -13.52
C LYS A 119 -2.84 5.01 -13.01
N TYR A 120 -2.90 4.67 -11.73
CA TYR A 120 -4.14 4.23 -11.11
C TYR A 120 -5.04 5.44 -10.85
N GLU A 121 -6.15 5.52 -11.57
CA GLU A 121 -7.19 6.53 -11.37
C GLU A 121 -8.45 5.83 -10.84
N PRO A 122 -8.90 6.13 -9.61
CA PRO A 122 -10.08 5.50 -9.05
C PRO A 122 -11.32 5.99 -9.79
N ILE A 123 -12.01 5.09 -10.50
CA ILE A 123 -13.28 5.38 -11.16
C ILE A 123 -14.40 5.06 -10.17
N VAL A 124 -15.13 6.08 -9.73
CA VAL A 124 -16.32 5.89 -8.90
C VAL A 124 -17.50 5.58 -9.81
N ILE A 125 -18.05 4.37 -9.67
CA ILE A 125 -19.15 3.86 -10.48
C ILE A 125 -20.45 3.99 -9.69
N THR A 126 -21.45 4.66 -10.26
CA THR A 126 -22.79 4.76 -9.68
C THR A 126 -23.68 3.57 -10.08
N ASN A 127 -24.54 3.14 -9.17
CA ASN A 127 -25.52 2.08 -9.44
C ASN A 127 -26.69 2.66 -10.27
N VAL A 128 -26.60 2.51 -11.58
CA VAL A 128 -27.64 2.90 -12.55
C VAL A 128 -28.01 1.70 -13.42
N PRO A 129 -29.24 1.66 -13.98
CA PRO A 129 -29.60 0.63 -14.96
C PRO A 129 -28.69 0.73 -16.19
N ALA A 130 -28.35 -0.40 -16.82
CA ALA A 130 -27.46 -0.46 -17.99
C ALA A 130 -27.95 0.44 -19.14
N ILE A 131 -29.27 0.49 -19.36
CA ILE A 131 -29.92 1.35 -20.37
C ILE A 131 -29.49 2.82 -20.28
N ARG A 132 -29.20 3.34 -19.07
CA ARG A 132 -28.80 4.75 -18.90
C ARG A 132 -27.41 5.06 -19.46
N VAL A 133 -26.50 4.08 -19.45
CA VAL A 133 -25.12 4.26 -19.92
C VAL A 133 -24.94 3.84 -21.38
N GLU A 134 -25.92 3.15 -21.95
CA GLU A 134 -25.91 2.72 -23.34
C GLU A 134 -26.25 3.88 -24.29
N GLU A 135 -25.83 3.73 -25.55
CA GLU A 135 -26.17 4.67 -26.61
C GLU A 135 -27.67 4.66 -26.90
N VAL A 136 -28.22 5.81 -27.30
CA VAL A 136 -29.63 5.95 -27.63
C VAL A 136 -29.90 5.35 -29.00
N LEU A 137 -30.16 4.04 -29.05
CA LEU A 137 -30.61 3.32 -30.24
C LEU A 137 -32.05 2.83 -30.07
N PRO A 138 -32.86 2.74 -31.13
CA PRO A 138 -34.27 2.33 -31.02
C PRO A 138 -34.49 0.90 -30.50
N SER A 139 -33.51 0.01 -30.67
CA SER A 139 -33.57 -1.39 -30.24
C SER A 139 -32.49 -1.67 -29.19
N VAL A 140 -32.74 -1.28 -27.95
CA VAL A 140 -31.84 -1.58 -26.81
C VAL A 140 -32.60 -2.44 -25.81
N SER A 141 -32.07 -3.62 -25.50
CA SER A 141 -32.66 -4.55 -24.52
C SER A 141 -31.59 -5.03 -23.54
N SER A 142 -31.40 -4.28 -22.46
CA SER A 142 -30.56 -4.67 -21.33
C SER A 142 -31.36 -4.53 -20.02
N ALA A 143 -31.63 -5.65 -19.34
CA ALA A 143 -32.43 -5.65 -18.10
C ALA A 143 -31.57 -5.60 -16.82
N SER A 144 -30.25 -5.57 -16.95
CA SER A 144 -29.31 -5.65 -15.84
C SER A 144 -28.93 -4.27 -15.29
N THR A 145 -28.56 -4.23 -14.00
CA THR A 145 -27.94 -3.07 -13.36
C THR A 145 -26.44 -3.05 -13.63
N ARG A 146 -25.84 -1.85 -13.62
CA ARG A 146 -24.40 -1.67 -13.87
C ARG A 146 -23.50 -2.29 -12.79
N LEU A 147 -23.98 -2.35 -11.56
CA LEU A 147 -23.23 -2.85 -10.40
C LEU A 147 -23.49 -4.35 -10.18
N ALA A 148 -22.47 -5.12 -9.84
CA ALA A 148 -22.60 -6.54 -9.57
C ALA A 148 -23.28 -6.79 -8.20
N PRO A 149 -23.97 -7.94 -8.01
CA PRO A 149 -24.57 -8.26 -6.71
C PRO A 149 -23.57 -8.26 -5.55
N GLU A 150 -22.32 -8.69 -5.78
CA GLU A 150 -21.25 -8.72 -4.75
C GLU A 150 -20.79 -7.32 -4.31
N GLU A 151 -20.92 -6.34 -5.19
CA GLU A 151 -20.59 -4.93 -4.91
C GLU A 151 -21.73 -4.24 -4.16
N ILE A 152 -22.98 -4.67 -4.37
CA ILE A 152 -24.17 -4.22 -3.63
C ILE A 152 -24.23 -4.88 -2.26
N SER A 153 -23.94 -6.18 -2.20
CA SER A 153 -24.02 -7.01 -1.01
C SER A 153 -22.81 -7.94 -0.97
N THR A 154 -21.93 -7.74 0.01
CA THR A 154 -20.85 -8.69 0.26
C THR A 154 -21.46 -10.03 0.67
N PRO A 155 -21.08 -11.16 0.07
CA PRO A 155 -21.62 -12.45 0.45
C PRO A 155 -21.32 -12.67 1.95
N SER A 156 -22.38 -12.74 2.77
CA SER A 156 -22.20 -13.13 4.16
C SER A 156 -21.86 -14.62 4.16
N SER A 157 -20.65 -14.96 4.60
CA SER A 157 -20.38 -16.36 4.98
C SER A 157 -21.43 -16.79 5.99
N GLN A 158 -21.95 -18.02 5.91
CA GLN A 158 -22.92 -18.55 6.86
C GLN A 158 -22.55 -18.13 8.30
N VAL A 159 -23.33 -17.19 8.86
CA VAL A 159 -23.05 -16.63 10.17
C VAL A 159 -23.62 -17.59 11.20
N ILE A 160 -22.86 -18.65 11.51
CA ILE A 160 -23.21 -19.55 12.62
C ILE A 160 -22.98 -18.77 13.92
N SER A 161 -24.00 -18.70 14.78
CA SER A 161 -23.91 -18.02 16.07
C SER A 161 -22.86 -18.67 16.97
N HIS A 162 -22.35 -17.95 17.98
CA HIS A 162 -21.35 -18.52 18.91
C HIS A 162 -21.89 -19.69 19.75
N ILE A 163 -23.22 -19.72 19.93
CA ILE A 163 -23.94 -20.71 20.75
C ILE A 163 -24.13 -22.01 19.96
N GLU A 164 -24.41 -21.92 18.67
CA GLU A 164 -24.62 -23.07 17.77
C GLU A 164 -23.33 -23.78 17.36
N ARG A 165 -22.14 -23.22 17.68
CA ARG A 165 -20.85 -23.81 17.28
C ARG A 165 -20.49 -25.00 18.17
N THR A 166 -20.16 -26.11 17.50
CA THR A 166 -19.55 -27.28 18.16
C THR A 166 -18.17 -26.94 18.74
N SER A 167 -17.68 -27.79 19.64
CA SER A 167 -16.33 -27.66 20.20
C SER A 167 -15.23 -27.77 19.14
N GLU A 168 -15.46 -28.58 18.10
CA GLU A 168 -14.56 -28.74 16.95
C GLU A 168 -14.51 -27.47 16.08
N ASP A 169 -15.66 -26.87 15.79
CA ASP A 169 -15.74 -25.62 15.04
C ASP A 169 -15.01 -24.48 15.75
N LYS A 170 -15.18 -24.38 17.08
CA LYS A 170 -14.45 -23.42 17.92
C LYS A 170 -12.93 -23.63 17.80
N ARG A 171 -12.46 -24.88 17.78
CA ARG A 171 -11.02 -25.22 17.64
C ARG A 171 -10.51 -24.87 16.24
N LYS A 172 -11.26 -25.20 15.19
CA LYS A 172 -10.95 -24.88 13.79
C LYS A 172 -10.87 -23.37 13.57
N TYR A 173 -11.85 -22.62 14.06
CA TYR A 173 -11.87 -21.16 14.01
C TYR A 173 -10.66 -20.55 14.71
N ARG A 174 -10.31 -21.01 15.92
CA ARG A 174 -9.12 -20.53 16.64
C ARG A 174 -7.82 -20.80 15.88
N ARG A 175 -7.66 -22.00 15.30
CA ARG A 175 -6.49 -22.34 14.47
C ARG A 175 -6.43 -21.42 13.25
N HIS A 176 -7.54 -21.25 12.54
CA HIS A 176 -7.62 -20.35 11.39
C HIS A 176 -7.26 -18.91 11.75
N LYS A 177 -7.84 -18.37 12.83
CA LYS A 177 -7.54 -17.02 13.33
C LYS A 177 -6.06 -16.87 13.73
N LYS A 178 -5.48 -17.87 14.42
CA LYS A 178 -4.05 -17.89 14.78
C LYS A 178 -3.16 -17.87 13.53
N HIS A 179 -3.44 -18.71 12.54
CA HIS A 179 -2.69 -18.75 11.29
C HIS A 179 -2.80 -17.44 10.50
N ALA A 180 -4.00 -16.87 10.38
CA ALA A 180 -4.22 -15.58 9.72
C ALA A 180 -3.47 -14.45 10.43
N MET A 181 -3.52 -14.38 11.76
CA MET A 181 -2.77 -13.40 12.54
C MET A 181 -1.26 -13.57 12.40
N SER A 182 -0.76 -14.80 12.48
CA SER A 182 0.67 -15.10 12.30
C SER A 182 1.15 -14.63 10.92
N ARG A 183 0.42 -14.96 9.84
CA ARG A 183 0.71 -14.46 8.48
C ARG A 183 0.71 -12.93 8.42
N LYS A 184 -0.26 -12.27 9.04
CA LYS A 184 -0.36 -10.81 9.10
C LYS A 184 0.82 -10.17 9.85
N MET A 185 1.27 -10.77 10.95
CA MET A 185 2.41 -10.30 11.73
C MET A 185 3.72 -10.44 10.96
N VAL A 186 3.95 -11.59 10.31
CA VAL A 186 5.13 -11.81 9.45
C VAL A 186 5.18 -10.80 8.32
N LEU A 187 4.06 -10.59 7.61
CA LEU A 187 3.98 -9.59 6.53
C LEU A 187 4.23 -8.17 7.04
N ARG A 188 3.72 -7.81 8.22
CA ARG A 188 3.97 -6.50 8.84
C ARG A 188 5.44 -6.31 9.20
N ALA A 189 6.08 -7.32 9.79
CA ALA A 189 7.50 -7.27 10.13
C ALA A 189 8.37 -7.12 8.87
N GLN A 190 8.05 -7.87 7.81
CA GLN A 190 8.75 -7.78 6.52
C GLN A 190 8.62 -6.38 5.91
N LYS A 191 7.41 -5.81 5.88
CA LYS A 191 7.17 -4.44 5.38
C LYS A 191 7.93 -3.38 6.19
N LEU A 192 7.98 -3.54 7.51
CA LEU A 192 8.66 -2.58 8.37
C LEU A 192 10.16 -2.57 8.12
N VAL A 193 10.77 -3.76 7.98
CA VAL A 193 12.19 -3.88 7.60
C VAL A 193 12.46 -3.26 6.23
N ASN A 194 11.62 -3.55 5.23
CA ASN A 194 11.80 -2.98 3.89
C ASN A 194 11.73 -1.45 3.91
N LYS A 195 10.88 -0.87 4.77
CA LYS A 195 10.75 0.59 4.93
C LYS A 195 11.92 1.22 5.68
N THR A 196 12.49 0.53 6.67
CA THR A 196 13.61 1.06 7.46
C THR A 196 14.96 0.87 6.78
N ASN A 197 15.09 -0.03 5.79
CA ASN A 197 16.37 -0.38 5.18
C ASN A 197 16.35 -0.33 3.64
N PRO A 198 16.66 0.82 3.01
CA PRO A 198 17.13 0.85 1.63
C PRO A 198 18.66 0.62 1.50
N GLY A 199 19.34 -0.05 2.45
CA GLY A 199 20.79 -0.20 2.34
C GLY A 199 21.60 -0.94 3.43
N LEU A 200 20.99 -1.55 4.46
CA LEU A 200 21.75 -2.37 5.41
C LEU A 200 21.70 -3.85 5.02
N GLY A 201 22.77 -4.33 4.39
CA GLY A 201 22.94 -5.70 3.88
C GLY A 201 23.30 -6.78 4.92
N ASN A 202 23.03 -6.58 6.22
CA ASN A 202 23.35 -7.57 7.26
C ASN A 202 22.10 -8.08 7.98
N SER A 203 21.88 -9.40 7.98
CA SER A 203 20.74 -10.06 8.64
C SER A 203 20.68 -9.83 10.17
N TYR A 204 21.84 -9.68 10.82
CA TYR A 204 21.91 -9.45 12.27
C TYR A 204 21.28 -8.12 12.70
N SER A 205 21.49 -7.05 11.93
CA SER A 205 20.88 -5.74 12.23
C SER A 205 19.37 -5.75 12.02
N LYS A 206 18.87 -6.55 11.06
CA LYS A 206 17.44 -6.78 10.83
C LYS A 206 16.77 -7.48 12.01
N ARG A 207 17.37 -8.54 12.55
CA ARG A 207 16.85 -9.24 13.75
C ARG A 207 16.82 -8.34 14.99
N LYS A 208 17.92 -7.64 15.26
CA LYS A 208 18.01 -6.71 16.39
C LYS A 208 16.97 -5.58 16.27
N LEU A 209 16.76 -5.04 15.07
CA LEU A 209 15.74 -4.03 14.83
C LEU A 209 14.31 -4.58 15.04
N ILE A 210 14.01 -5.79 14.56
CA ILE A 210 12.70 -6.44 14.78
C ILE A 210 12.43 -6.59 16.28
N GLN A 211 13.43 -7.02 17.06
CA GLN A 211 13.31 -7.17 18.51
C GLN A 211 13.08 -5.82 19.19
N VAL A 212 13.88 -4.81 18.86
CA VAL A 212 13.69 -3.43 19.39
C VAL A 212 12.30 -2.87 19.05
N LEU A 213 11.78 -3.15 17.84
CA LEU A 213 10.46 -2.71 17.41
C LEU A 213 9.32 -3.50 18.08
N SER A 214 9.51 -4.78 18.39
CA SER A 214 8.53 -5.54 19.19
C SER A 214 8.49 -5.07 20.62
N ASP A 215 9.65 -4.74 21.19
CA ASP A 215 9.79 -4.26 22.56
C ASP A 215 9.19 -2.86 22.71
N ALA A 216 9.48 -1.96 21.76
CA ALA A 216 8.89 -0.62 21.71
C ALA A 216 7.35 -0.64 21.63
N LYS A 217 6.77 -1.60 20.88
CA LYS A 217 5.31 -1.78 20.82
C LYS A 217 4.72 -2.37 22.10
N HIS A 218 5.44 -3.27 22.76
CA HIS A 218 5.04 -3.76 24.08
C HIS A 218 5.00 -2.61 25.10
N MET A 219 6.02 -1.76 25.09
CA MET A 219 6.10 -0.58 25.96
C MET A 219 4.98 0.44 25.68
N GLN A 220 4.63 0.68 24.40
CA GLN A 220 3.49 1.53 24.05
C GLN A 220 2.16 0.96 24.53
N GLY A 221 1.91 -0.34 24.34
CA GLY A 221 0.69 -0.99 24.82
C GLY A 221 0.56 -0.96 26.34
N GLN A 222 1.67 -1.14 27.07
CA GLN A 222 1.68 -1.00 28.54
C GLN A 222 1.42 0.45 28.97
N ARG A 223 1.99 1.43 28.27
CA ARG A 223 1.75 2.85 28.56
C ARG A 223 0.31 3.27 28.30
N GLU A 224 -0.32 2.76 27.23
CA GLU A 224 -1.74 2.98 26.93
C GLU A 224 -2.66 2.33 27.98
N GLN A 225 -2.28 1.17 28.53
CA GLN A 225 -3.01 0.53 29.62
C GLN A 225 -2.86 1.30 30.95
N LEU A 226 -1.65 1.76 31.28
CA LEU A 226 -1.43 2.61 32.45
C LEU A 226 -2.23 3.92 32.40
N ILE A 227 -2.27 4.58 31.23
CA ILE A 227 -3.09 5.80 31.04
C ILE A 227 -4.58 5.48 31.18
N HIS A 228 -5.02 4.29 30.74
CA HIS A 228 -6.40 3.86 30.90
C HIS A 228 -6.74 3.59 32.38
N ASP A 229 -5.86 2.90 33.11
CA ASP A 229 -6.05 2.55 34.51
C ASP A 229 -5.96 3.80 35.42
N GLU A 230 -5.03 4.72 35.17
CA GLU A 230 -4.95 6.03 35.85
C GLU A 230 -6.23 6.86 35.66
N SER A 231 -6.87 6.77 34.48
CA SER A 231 -8.14 7.47 34.22
C SER A 231 -9.36 6.89 34.96
N TYR A 232 -9.23 5.68 35.53
CA TYR A 232 -10.25 5.04 36.36
C TYR A 232 -10.06 5.30 37.86
N GLU A 233 -8.85 5.64 38.31
CA GLU A 233 -8.59 5.98 39.73
C GLU A 233 -8.95 7.43 40.09
N GLU A 234 -9.14 8.32 39.10
CA GLU A 234 -9.50 9.73 39.30
C GLU A 234 -11.03 10.03 39.28
N ARG A 235 -11.91 9.04 39.48
CA ARG A 235 -13.37 9.22 39.62
C ARG A 235 -13.91 8.61 40.90
#